data_AF-A0A3M1N6X1-F1
#
_entry.id   AF-A0A3M1N6X1-F1
#
_cell.length_a   1.000
_cell.length_b   1.000
_cell.length_c   1.000
_cell.angle_alpha   90.00
_cell.angle_beta   90.00
_cell.angle_gamma   90.00
#
_symmetry.space_group_name_H-M   'P 1'
#
loop_
_entity.id
_entity.type
_entity.pdbx_description
1 polymer ?
#
loop_
_entity_poly.entity_id
_entity_poly.type
_entity_poly.pdbx_seq_one_letter_code
_entity_poly.pdbx_strand_id
1 'polypeptide(L)'
;MPQNVPTPTQGGETFPTEPSLTPQESMDQIESQVQELRGLDVLQPVERQLLTTEGLRRHVLENFLKDYTPAEAHDDVLTLHAFGFLPSDFDLIALYTALYTEQVAGFYDDEVKAMYVVQGEAFGGPERMTYAHEFTHALQDQHYDLRGNLKITDENCQQNSEYCAAVQSLVEGDATLVQEFWLTDYATSQDYSEIYEFYGTFQSPVYDSAPEYMQQDFLFPYQQGKDFVRFLYERGGWEMVDAAYQTLPQSTEQILHPERYPDDTPVAVTVPDVRALLPDGWRQVDEGVMGEWYTYLMLSYGRDGVARQSEGEAAAAAEGWGGDAYRVYVSPDEQQFALVFDTTWDTTRDANEFRHTLQRYISRRFNASTQNAGESAWAWEGEAGGYITLHQVDSRLVWLVAPDKATAEAMWQAIKSP
;
A
#
# COMPACT_ATOMS: atom_id res chain seq x y z
N MET A 1 49.71 41.77 45.80
CA MET A 1 49.64 40.72 46.85
C MET A 1 48.18 40.49 47.20
N PRO A 2 47.74 39.23 47.34
CA PRO A 2 46.41 38.81 46.92
C PRO A 2 45.35 39.00 48.00
N GLN A 3 44.13 39.30 47.55
CA GLN A 3 42.90 39.23 48.34
C GLN A 3 42.26 37.85 48.13
N ASN A 4 42.01 37.15 49.24
CA ASN A 4 41.17 35.96 49.29
C ASN A 4 39.72 36.35 49.01
N VAL A 5 39.10 35.70 48.02
CA VAL A 5 37.64 35.61 47.87
C VAL A 5 37.28 34.11 47.94
N PRO A 6 36.23 33.71 48.68
CA PRO A 6 35.94 32.30 48.94
C PRO A 6 35.38 31.60 47.70
N THR A 7 35.80 30.36 47.51
CA THR A 7 35.27 29.43 46.51
C THR A 7 33.78 29.15 46.75
N PRO A 8 32.90 29.24 45.74
CA PRO A 8 31.55 28.74 45.86
C PRO A 8 31.58 27.20 45.78
N THR A 9 30.99 26.57 46.79
CA THR A 9 30.72 25.14 46.82
C THR A 9 29.72 24.81 45.71
N GLN A 10 30.17 24.20 44.62
CA GLN A 10 29.27 23.50 43.70
C GLN A 10 28.84 22.20 44.39
N GLY A 11 27.68 22.25 45.05
CA GLY A 11 26.89 21.05 45.28
C GLY A 11 26.31 20.62 43.94
N GLY A 12 27.00 19.73 43.25
CA GLY A 12 26.41 18.98 42.15
C GLY A 12 25.41 18.02 42.75
N GLU A 13 24.12 18.34 42.66
CA GLU A 13 23.07 17.34 42.81
C GLU A 13 23.25 16.35 41.66
N THR A 14 23.89 15.21 41.96
CA THR A 14 23.85 14.05 41.09
C THR A 14 22.40 13.56 41.13
N PHE A 15 21.63 13.87 40.09
CA PHE A 15 20.40 13.14 39.83
C PHE A 15 20.77 11.66 39.76
N PRO A 16 20.09 10.76 40.50
CA PRO A 16 20.29 9.34 40.32
C PRO A 16 19.98 9.01 38.86
N THR A 17 20.98 8.58 38.10
CA THR A 17 20.75 7.90 36.82
C THR A 17 19.97 6.64 37.15
N GLU A 18 18.74 6.54 36.64
CA GLU A 18 18.03 5.26 36.69
C GLU A 18 18.93 4.18 36.06
N PRO A 19 18.98 2.97 36.63
CA PRO A 19 19.76 1.89 36.04
C PRO A 19 19.25 1.63 34.62
N SER A 20 20.14 1.68 33.63
CA SER A 20 19.81 1.34 32.25
C SER A 20 19.32 -0.10 32.18
N LEU A 21 18.10 -0.32 31.72
CA LEU A 21 17.55 -1.64 31.45
C LEU A 21 18.41 -2.36 30.40
N THR A 22 18.53 -3.68 30.53
CA THR A 22 19.03 -4.51 29.42
C THR A 22 18.03 -4.50 28.25
N PRO A 23 18.46 -4.79 27.00
CA PRO A 23 17.53 -4.88 25.87
C PRO A 23 16.35 -5.82 26.14
N GLN A 24 16.61 -6.97 26.78
CA GLN A 24 15.57 -7.93 27.15
C GLN A 24 14.55 -7.34 28.14
N GLU A 25 15.02 -6.70 29.22
CA GLU A 25 14.14 -6.06 30.20
C GLU A 25 13.34 -4.90 29.60
N SER A 26 13.94 -4.18 28.65
CA SER A 26 13.25 -3.13 27.89
C SER A 26 12.15 -3.69 26.99
N MET A 27 12.41 -4.79 26.30
CA MET A 27 11.39 -5.47 25.50
C MET A 27 10.25 -5.97 26.38
N ASP A 28 10.55 -6.64 27.50
CA ASP A 28 9.55 -7.12 28.47
C ASP A 28 8.68 -5.95 29.00
N GLN A 29 9.29 -4.79 29.23
CA GLN A 29 8.57 -3.58 29.61
C GLN A 29 7.63 -3.09 28.50
N ILE A 30 8.12 -3.00 27.25
CA ILE A 30 7.32 -2.55 26.10
C ILE A 30 6.16 -3.50 25.84
N GLU A 31 6.36 -4.82 25.93
CA GLU A 31 5.28 -5.79 25.78
C GLU A 31 4.15 -5.57 26.80
N SER A 32 4.49 -5.24 28.05
CA SER A 32 3.48 -4.89 29.07
C SER A 32 2.76 -3.59 28.74
N GLN A 33 3.46 -2.59 28.22
CA GLN A 33 2.90 -1.29 27.86
C GLN A 33 1.97 -1.40 26.65
N VAL A 34 2.35 -2.17 25.63
CA VAL A 34 1.53 -2.40 24.44
C VAL A 34 0.23 -3.13 24.79
N GLN A 35 0.28 -4.15 25.65
CA GLN A 35 -0.94 -4.81 26.13
C GLN A 35 -1.86 -3.83 26.88
N GLU A 36 -1.30 -2.96 27.73
CA GLU A 36 -2.06 -1.93 28.44
C GLU A 36 -2.69 -0.92 27.46
N LEU A 37 -1.90 -0.42 26.50
CA LEU A 37 -2.33 0.56 25.51
C LEU A 37 -3.43 0.02 24.62
N ARG A 38 -3.23 -1.17 24.04
CA ARG A 38 -4.11 -1.75 23.03
C ARG A 38 -5.30 -2.49 23.62
N GLY A 39 -5.20 -2.94 24.87
CA GLY A 39 -6.23 -3.72 25.54
C GLY A 39 -6.32 -5.18 25.09
N LEU A 40 -5.27 -5.71 24.44
CA LEU A 40 -5.17 -7.11 24.04
C LEU A 40 -4.11 -7.83 24.88
N ASP A 41 -4.49 -8.94 25.51
CA ASP A 41 -3.58 -9.77 26.30
C ASP A 41 -2.73 -10.69 25.41
N VAL A 42 -1.52 -11.02 25.84
CA VAL A 42 -0.76 -12.12 25.22
C VAL A 42 -1.45 -13.46 25.50
N LEU A 43 -1.83 -14.18 24.44
CA LEU A 43 -2.45 -15.50 24.53
C LEU A 43 -1.42 -16.64 24.52
N GLN A 44 -0.30 -16.45 23.81
CA GLN A 44 0.82 -17.38 23.73
C GLN A 44 2.16 -16.62 23.80
N PRO A 45 3.22 -17.20 24.40
CA PRO A 45 4.53 -16.58 24.41
C PRO A 45 5.01 -16.25 22.99
N VAL A 46 5.46 -15.01 22.78
CA VAL A 46 6.03 -14.56 21.50
C VAL A 46 7.52 -14.85 21.50
N GLU A 47 7.98 -15.63 20.52
CA GLU A 47 9.41 -15.93 20.38
C GLU A 47 10.15 -14.70 19.85
N ARG A 48 11.29 -14.36 20.45
CA ARG A 48 12.16 -13.28 19.99
C ARG A 48 13.44 -13.87 19.41
N GLN A 49 13.75 -13.52 18.18
CA GLN A 49 14.94 -13.97 17.46
C GLN A 49 15.78 -12.77 17.03
N LEU A 50 17.09 -12.97 17.01
CA LEU A 50 18.05 -11.98 16.57
C LEU A 50 18.57 -12.34 15.17
N LEU A 51 18.44 -11.44 14.20
CA LEU A 51 18.91 -11.66 12.83
C LEU A 51 20.10 -10.78 12.50
N THR A 52 21.13 -11.33 11.85
CA THR A 52 22.14 -10.48 11.19
C THR A 52 21.56 -9.92 9.88
N THR A 53 22.16 -8.87 9.32
CA THR A 53 21.76 -8.33 8.01
C THR A 53 21.76 -9.39 6.90
N GLU A 54 22.75 -10.30 6.91
CA GLU A 54 22.79 -11.43 5.98
C GLU A 54 21.68 -12.45 6.25
N GLY A 55 21.32 -12.64 7.53
CA GLY A 55 20.16 -13.44 7.94
C GLY A 55 18.85 -12.84 7.44
N LEU A 56 18.66 -11.53 7.58
CA LEU A 56 17.50 -10.80 7.06
C LEU A 56 17.37 -10.98 5.55
N ARG A 57 18.46 -10.80 4.79
CA ARG A 57 18.45 -11.02 3.33
C ARG A 57 18.02 -12.43 2.96
N ARG A 58 18.52 -13.43 3.69
CA ARG A 58 18.11 -14.82 3.47
C ARG A 58 16.64 -15.02 3.79
N HIS A 59 16.16 -14.48 4.90
CA HIS A 59 14.75 -14.55 5.32
C HIS A 59 13.82 -13.96 4.25
N VAL A 60 14.16 -12.81 3.67
CA VAL A 60 13.41 -12.19 2.57
C VAL A 60 13.31 -13.12 1.36
N LEU A 61 14.41 -13.74 0.95
CA LEU A 61 14.44 -14.60 -0.23
C LEU A 61 13.79 -15.97 0.01
N GLU A 62 13.93 -16.52 1.21
CA GLU A 62 13.48 -17.88 1.54
C GLU A 62 12.05 -17.93 2.07
N ASN A 63 11.50 -16.80 2.55
CA ASN A 63 10.14 -16.72 3.09
C ASN A 63 9.28 -15.71 2.30
N PHE A 64 9.63 -14.42 2.29
CA PHE A 64 8.77 -13.39 1.68
C PHE A 64 8.63 -13.49 0.16
N LEU A 65 9.73 -13.74 -0.56
CA LEU A 65 9.74 -13.80 -2.03
C LEU A 65 9.78 -15.23 -2.56
N LYS A 66 9.65 -16.23 -1.69
CA LYS A 66 9.83 -17.64 -2.03
C LYS A 66 8.87 -18.11 -3.12
N ASP A 67 7.61 -17.69 -3.01
CA ASP A 67 6.53 -18.12 -3.89
C ASP A 67 6.25 -17.10 -5.01
N TYR A 68 6.98 -15.97 -5.05
CA TYR A 68 6.88 -14.95 -6.11
C TYR A 68 7.87 -15.21 -7.25
N THR A 69 7.39 -15.80 -8.33
CA THR A 69 8.23 -16.28 -9.43
C THR A 69 8.63 -15.17 -10.40
N PRO A 70 9.74 -15.33 -11.15
CA PRO A 70 10.10 -14.40 -12.23
C PRO A 70 9.06 -14.25 -13.33
N ALA A 71 8.18 -15.25 -13.52
CA ALA A 71 7.12 -15.18 -14.50
C ALA A 71 5.96 -14.30 -14.01
N GLU A 72 5.56 -14.45 -12.75
CA GLU A 72 4.55 -13.58 -12.11
C GLU A 72 5.04 -12.13 -12.06
N ALA A 73 6.28 -11.91 -11.61
CA ALA A 73 6.85 -10.57 -11.58
C ALA A 73 6.92 -9.90 -12.95
N HIS A 74 7.13 -10.68 -14.01
CA HIS A 74 7.10 -10.18 -15.38
C HIS A 74 5.69 -9.80 -15.81
N ASP A 75 4.68 -10.63 -15.50
CA ASP A 75 3.28 -10.34 -15.81
C ASP A 75 2.77 -9.12 -15.02
N ASP A 76 3.15 -8.95 -13.76
CA ASP A 76 2.87 -7.76 -12.95
C ASP A 76 3.46 -6.48 -13.58
N VAL A 77 4.71 -6.54 -14.05
CA VAL A 77 5.35 -5.41 -14.76
C VAL A 77 4.60 -5.06 -16.04
N LEU A 78 4.10 -6.05 -16.79
CA LEU A 78 3.29 -5.81 -17.99
C LEU A 78 1.94 -5.16 -17.67
N THR A 79 1.27 -5.57 -16.59
CA THR A 79 0.04 -4.92 -16.10
C THR A 79 0.31 -3.49 -15.66
N LEU A 80 1.29 -3.29 -14.78
CA LEU A 80 1.69 -1.97 -14.28
C LEU A 80 2.15 -1.06 -15.42
N HIS A 81 2.78 -1.62 -16.44
CA HIS A 81 3.10 -0.91 -17.68
C HIS A 81 1.86 -0.47 -18.45
N ALA A 82 0.85 -1.33 -18.60
CA ALA A 82 -0.41 -1.00 -19.27
C ALA A 82 -1.10 0.20 -18.62
N PHE A 83 -1.12 0.26 -17.28
CA PHE A 83 -1.66 1.40 -16.52
C PHE A 83 -0.69 2.56 -16.33
N GLY A 84 0.56 2.44 -16.75
CA GLY A 84 1.51 3.56 -16.78
C GLY A 84 2.23 3.81 -15.46
N PHE A 85 2.31 2.79 -14.62
CA PHE A 85 3.06 2.81 -13.38
C PHE A 85 4.54 2.50 -13.60
N LEU A 86 4.86 1.55 -14.48
CA LEU A 86 6.23 1.08 -14.71
C LEU A 86 6.66 1.07 -16.18
N PRO A 87 7.97 1.22 -16.48
CA PRO A 87 8.55 0.74 -17.73
C PRO A 87 8.31 -0.77 -17.91
N SER A 88 8.18 -1.23 -19.15
CA SER A 88 7.90 -2.65 -19.45
C SER A 88 9.07 -3.60 -19.15
N ASP A 89 10.26 -3.05 -18.89
CA ASP A 89 11.50 -3.77 -18.58
C ASP A 89 11.98 -3.56 -17.14
N PHE A 90 11.10 -3.08 -16.25
CA PHE A 90 11.42 -2.81 -14.86
C PHE A 90 11.76 -4.10 -14.09
N ASP A 91 12.85 -4.11 -13.32
CA ASP A 91 13.28 -5.27 -12.52
C ASP A 91 12.60 -5.24 -11.13
N LEU A 92 11.38 -5.76 -11.07
CA LEU A 92 10.53 -5.72 -9.87
C LEU A 92 11.07 -6.61 -8.73
N ILE A 93 11.62 -7.79 -9.06
CA ILE A 93 12.22 -8.68 -8.05
C ILE A 93 13.46 -8.04 -7.44
N ALA A 94 14.32 -7.41 -8.24
CA ALA A 94 15.49 -6.72 -7.71
C ALA A 94 15.08 -5.56 -6.79
N LEU A 95 14.05 -4.80 -7.14
CA LEU A 95 13.51 -3.74 -6.27
C LEU A 95 13.06 -4.30 -4.93
N TYR A 96 12.14 -5.27 -4.91
CA TYR A 96 11.60 -5.81 -3.65
C TYR A 96 12.69 -6.50 -2.82
N THR A 97 13.60 -7.22 -3.46
CA THR A 97 14.75 -7.82 -2.76
C THR A 97 15.62 -6.76 -2.10
N ALA A 98 15.87 -5.64 -2.78
CA ALA A 98 16.66 -4.55 -2.21
C ALA A 98 15.89 -3.85 -1.08
N LEU A 99 14.61 -3.55 -1.30
CA LEU A 99 13.76 -2.81 -0.38
C LEU A 99 13.53 -3.54 0.94
N TYR A 100 13.13 -4.81 0.92
CA TYR A 100 12.92 -5.59 2.15
C TYR A 100 14.21 -5.93 2.90
N THR A 101 15.37 -5.64 2.31
CA THR A 101 16.67 -5.72 2.98
C THR A 101 17.25 -4.36 3.33
N GLU A 102 16.58 -3.29 2.95
CA GLU A 102 16.89 -1.93 3.38
C GLU A 102 16.50 -1.78 4.85
N GLN A 103 17.32 -1.05 5.60
CA GLN A 103 17.37 -1.00 7.06
C GLN A 103 15.99 -1.06 7.76
N VAL A 104 15.68 -2.22 8.35
CA VAL A 104 14.58 -2.40 9.30
C VAL A 104 15.15 -2.67 10.70
N ALA A 105 14.62 -2.01 11.72
CA ALA A 105 15.02 -2.23 13.12
C ALA A 105 14.54 -3.60 13.66
N GLY A 106 13.41 -4.08 13.14
CA GLY A 106 12.82 -5.37 13.44
C GLY A 106 11.54 -5.58 12.64
N PHE A 107 10.98 -6.79 12.71
CA PHE A 107 9.68 -7.13 12.12
C PHE A 107 9.05 -8.33 12.85
N TYR A 108 7.73 -8.44 12.84
CA TYR A 108 7.00 -9.65 13.18
C TYR A 108 6.76 -10.50 11.94
N ASP A 109 6.96 -11.81 12.04
CA ASP A 109 6.65 -12.77 10.98
C ASP A 109 5.42 -13.61 11.38
N ASP A 110 4.32 -13.45 10.64
CA ASP A 110 3.07 -14.16 10.87
C ASP A 110 3.07 -15.62 10.35
N GLU A 111 4.05 -16.04 9.55
CA GLU A 111 4.17 -17.43 9.11
C GLU A 111 4.88 -18.27 10.18
N VAL A 112 6.01 -17.78 10.70
CA VAL A 112 6.79 -18.48 11.73
C VAL A 112 6.46 -18.06 13.17
N LYS A 113 5.60 -17.05 13.34
CA LYS A 113 5.08 -16.55 14.63
C LYS A 113 6.20 -16.04 15.56
N ALA A 114 7.16 -15.32 15.01
CA ALA A 114 8.33 -14.83 15.73
C ALA A 114 8.61 -13.34 15.48
N MET A 115 9.09 -12.67 16.52
CA MET A 115 9.60 -11.31 16.47
C MET A 115 11.08 -11.34 16.14
N TYR A 116 11.47 -10.63 15.10
CA TYR A 116 12.86 -10.49 14.68
C TYR A 116 13.39 -9.10 15.00
N VAL A 117 14.55 -9.05 15.67
CA VAL A 117 15.30 -7.82 15.93
C VAL A 117 16.66 -7.92 15.24
N VAL A 118 17.02 -6.90 14.47
CA VAL A 118 18.26 -6.94 13.68
C VAL A 118 19.48 -6.68 14.57
N GLN A 119 20.46 -7.59 14.55
CA GLN A 119 21.71 -7.54 15.31
C GLN A 119 22.64 -6.45 14.78
N GLY A 120 23.25 -5.71 15.70
CA GLY A 120 24.25 -4.70 15.40
C GLY A 120 23.79 -3.28 15.68
N GLU A 121 22.48 -3.08 15.78
CA GLU A 121 21.86 -1.83 16.24
C GLU A 121 21.81 -1.79 17.78
N ALA A 122 21.96 -0.60 18.35
CA ALA A 122 21.67 -0.40 19.77
C ALA A 122 20.15 -0.54 19.98
N PHE A 123 19.70 -1.07 21.12
CA PHE A 123 18.26 -1.10 21.42
C PHE A 123 17.83 0.25 22.01
N GLY A 124 17.83 1.29 21.18
CA GLY A 124 17.54 2.67 21.55
C GLY A 124 16.11 3.08 21.19
N GLY A 125 15.86 4.40 21.17
CA GLY A 125 14.55 4.97 20.86
C GLY A 125 13.89 4.43 19.58
N PRO A 126 14.56 4.43 18.42
CA PRO A 126 14.01 3.88 17.17
C PRO A 126 13.62 2.41 17.28
N GLU A 127 14.47 1.56 17.87
CA GLU A 127 14.22 0.13 18.03
C GLU A 127 13.11 -0.13 19.03
N ARG A 128 13.06 0.62 20.13
CA ARG A 128 11.99 0.52 21.15
C ARG A 128 10.63 0.91 20.56
N MET A 129 10.59 1.98 19.77
CA MET A 129 9.41 2.43 19.04
C MET A 129 8.95 1.37 18.04
N THR A 130 9.86 0.88 17.19
CA THR A 130 9.57 -0.20 16.22
C THR A 130 9.09 -1.44 16.94
N TYR A 131 9.72 -1.82 18.05
CA TYR A 131 9.33 -3.00 18.82
C TYR A 131 7.90 -2.89 19.39
N ALA A 132 7.45 -1.69 19.76
CA ALA A 132 6.06 -1.47 20.18
C ALA A 132 5.06 -1.71 19.02
N HIS A 133 5.41 -1.27 17.80
CA HIS A 133 4.64 -1.54 16.58
C HIS A 133 4.57 -3.04 16.29
N GLU A 134 5.74 -3.69 16.18
CA GLU A 134 5.83 -5.10 15.82
C GLU A 134 5.18 -6.03 16.85
N PHE A 135 5.29 -5.71 18.14
CA PHE A 135 4.62 -6.51 19.17
C PHE A 135 3.09 -6.38 19.10
N THR A 136 2.58 -5.25 18.57
CA THR A 136 1.15 -5.12 18.29
C THR A 136 0.71 -6.10 17.20
N HIS A 137 1.51 -6.33 16.15
CA HIS A 137 1.23 -7.38 15.16
C HIS A 137 1.19 -8.78 15.78
N ALA A 138 2.10 -9.07 16.72
CA ALA A 138 2.05 -10.34 17.44
C ALA A 138 0.75 -10.52 18.23
N LEU A 139 0.23 -9.46 18.85
CA LEU A 139 -1.08 -9.50 19.53
C LEU A 139 -2.23 -9.64 18.52
N GLN A 140 -2.22 -8.87 17.44
CA GLN A 140 -3.23 -8.94 16.39
C GLN A 140 -3.32 -10.34 15.78
N ASP A 141 -2.18 -10.98 15.51
CA ASP A 141 -2.17 -12.33 14.98
C ASP A 141 -2.71 -13.37 15.96
N GLN A 142 -2.40 -13.24 17.26
CA GLN A 142 -2.95 -14.14 18.27
C GLN A 142 -4.47 -14.00 18.46
N HIS A 143 -5.00 -12.78 18.38
CA HIS A 143 -6.42 -12.51 18.61
C HIS A 143 -7.29 -12.65 17.36
N TYR A 144 -6.75 -12.25 16.20
CA TYR A 144 -7.49 -12.13 14.96
C TYR A 144 -7.07 -13.14 13.90
N ASP A 145 -5.95 -13.85 14.05
CA ASP A 145 -5.44 -14.86 13.09
C ASP A 145 -5.33 -14.28 11.67
N LEU A 146 -4.23 -13.55 11.41
CA LEU A 146 -4.04 -12.76 10.18
C LEU A 146 -4.15 -13.63 8.92
N ARG A 147 -3.59 -14.84 8.96
CA ARG A 147 -3.60 -15.76 7.82
C ARG A 147 -4.90 -16.56 7.73
N GLY A 148 -5.46 -16.97 8.86
CA GLY A 148 -6.63 -17.85 8.89
C GLY A 148 -7.95 -17.09 8.76
N ASN A 149 -8.28 -16.24 9.74
CA ASN A 149 -9.57 -15.54 9.73
C ASN A 149 -9.54 -14.30 8.83
N LEU A 150 -8.47 -13.50 8.88
CA LEU A 150 -8.37 -12.29 8.04
C LEU A 150 -7.99 -12.61 6.59
N LYS A 151 -7.45 -13.81 6.33
CA LYS A 151 -7.07 -14.31 5.00
C LYS A 151 -6.08 -13.40 4.27
N ILE A 152 -5.15 -12.80 4.99
CA ILE A 152 -4.02 -12.08 4.42
C ILE A 152 -2.99 -13.12 4.01
N THR A 153 -3.15 -13.69 2.81
CA THR A 153 -2.25 -14.70 2.22
C THR A 153 -2.04 -14.40 0.75
N ASP A 154 -0.88 -14.77 0.20
CA ASP A 154 -0.54 -14.52 -1.20
C ASP A 154 -1.63 -15.01 -2.17
N GLU A 155 -2.12 -16.25 -1.97
CA GLU A 155 -3.19 -16.83 -2.80
C GLU A 155 -4.49 -16.01 -2.77
N ASN A 156 -4.90 -15.53 -1.58
CA ASN A 156 -6.12 -14.76 -1.45
C ASN A 156 -5.94 -13.33 -1.98
N CYS A 157 -4.78 -12.71 -1.73
CA CYS A 157 -4.50 -11.34 -2.12
C CYS A 157 -4.25 -11.16 -3.62
N GLN A 158 -3.76 -12.20 -4.31
CA GLN A 158 -3.73 -12.23 -5.77
C GLN A 158 -5.14 -12.13 -6.38
N GLN A 159 -6.15 -12.72 -5.74
CA GLN A 159 -7.53 -12.74 -6.25
C GLN A 159 -8.41 -11.61 -5.69
N ASN A 160 -8.03 -11.05 -4.55
CA ASN A 160 -8.82 -10.07 -3.79
C ASN A 160 -7.92 -8.93 -3.31
N SER A 161 -7.20 -8.31 -4.24
CA SER A 161 -6.21 -7.25 -3.96
C SER A 161 -6.80 -6.11 -3.13
N GLU A 162 -7.98 -5.60 -3.49
CA GLU A 162 -8.66 -4.52 -2.76
C GLU A 162 -9.00 -4.89 -1.32
N TYR A 163 -9.53 -6.10 -1.10
CA TYR A 163 -9.81 -6.60 0.24
C TYR A 163 -8.52 -6.69 1.06
N CYS A 164 -7.45 -7.27 0.50
CA CYS A 164 -6.19 -7.40 1.21
C CYS A 164 -5.57 -6.03 1.53
N ALA A 165 -5.55 -5.09 0.59
CA ALA A 165 -5.05 -3.75 0.83
C ALA A 165 -5.84 -3.03 1.94
N ALA A 166 -7.17 -3.20 1.96
CA ALA A 166 -8.03 -2.62 2.99
C ALA A 166 -7.78 -3.25 4.38
N VAL A 167 -7.72 -4.58 4.46
CA VAL A 167 -7.52 -5.29 5.74
C VAL A 167 -6.10 -5.09 6.27
N GLN A 168 -5.08 -5.09 5.40
CA GLN A 168 -3.72 -4.73 5.79
C GLN A 168 -3.65 -3.30 6.32
N SER A 169 -4.38 -2.36 5.74
CA SER A 169 -4.46 -0.99 6.25
C SER A 169 -5.10 -0.90 7.63
N LEU A 170 -6.12 -1.72 7.94
CA LEU A 170 -6.64 -1.84 9.31
C LEU A 170 -5.58 -2.37 10.28
N VAL A 171 -4.85 -3.43 9.89
CA VAL A 171 -3.81 -4.07 10.71
C VAL A 171 -2.65 -3.09 11.00
N GLU A 172 -2.08 -2.48 9.96
CA GLU A 172 -0.98 -1.52 10.08
C GLU A 172 -1.43 -0.22 10.77
N GLY A 173 -2.64 0.24 10.50
CA GLY A 173 -3.20 1.43 11.13
C GLY A 173 -3.35 1.28 12.64
N ASP A 174 -3.76 0.10 13.10
CA ASP A 174 -3.89 -0.25 14.52
C ASP A 174 -2.52 -0.29 15.19
N ALA A 175 -1.55 -1.01 14.62
CA ALA A 175 -0.18 -1.04 15.14
C ALA A 175 0.47 0.36 15.16
N THR A 176 0.27 1.16 14.12
CA THR A 176 0.80 2.52 14.04
C THR A 176 0.18 3.44 15.09
N LEU A 177 -1.12 3.31 15.37
CA LEU A 177 -1.79 4.10 16.40
C LEU A 177 -1.32 3.72 17.81
N VAL A 178 -1.12 2.42 18.07
CA VAL A 178 -0.52 1.96 19.33
C VAL A 178 0.91 2.47 19.48
N GLN A 179 1.71 2.44 18.43
CA GLN A 179 3.06 3.01 18.41
C GLN A 179 3.04 4.51 18.78
N GLU A 180 2.12 5.29 18.24
CA GLU A 180 1.97 6.71 18.57
C GLU A 180 1.56 6.94 20.04
N PHE A 181 0.68 6.11 20.59
CA PHE A 181 0.36 6.16 22.02
C PHE A 181 1.55 5.76 22.88
N TRP A 182 2.32 4.75 22.48
CA TRP A 182 3.54 4.36 23.19
C TRP A 182 4.55 5.51 23.22
N LEU A 183 4.77 6.16 22.08
CA LEU A 183 5.61 7.35 22.00
C LEU A 183 5.12 8.45 22.95
N THR A 184 3.82 8.69 22.99
CA THR A 184 3.25 9.77 23.80
C THR A 184 3.30 9.48 25.30
N ASP A 185 2.99 8.25 25.71
CA ASP A 185 2.73 7.90 27.10
C ASP A 185 3.95 7.29 27.82
N TYR A 186 4.84 6.61 27.08
CA TYR A 186 5.93 5.83 27.68
C TYR A 186 7.32 6.18 27.16
N ALA A 187 7.48 6.79 25.98
CA ALA A 187 8.80 7.16 25.48
C ALA A 187 9.46 8.22 26.38
N THR A 188 10.75 8.03 26.62
CA THR A 188 11.57 8.91 27.43
C THR A 188 12.11 10.08 26.60
N SER A 189 12.60 11.13 27.27
CA SER A 189 13.30 12.22 26.57
C SER A 189 14.53 11.74 25.77
N GLN A 190 15.14 10.63 26.20
CA GLN A 190 16.24 10.01 25.48
C GLN A 190 15.74 9.34 24.20
N ASP A 191 14.64 8.58 24.27
CA ASP A 191 14.01 7.96 23.08
C ASP A 191 13.71 9.03 22.02
N TYR A 192 13.08 10.14 22.39
CA TYR A 192 12.81 11.26 21.47
C TYR A 192 14.07 11.86 20.84
N SER A 193 15.15 12.01 21.63
CA SER A 193 16.42 12.53 21.12
C SER A 193 17.05 11.57 20.10
N GLU A 194 17.06 10.28 20.41
CA GLU A 194 17.62 9.23 19.55
C GLU A 194 16.81 9.06 18.26
N ILE A 195 15.48 9.09 18.35
CA ILE A 195 14.58 9.09 17.19
C ILE A 195 14.83 10.30 16.29
N TYR A 196 14.95 11.49 16.86
CA TYR A 196 15.23 12.70 16.08
C TYR A 196 16.61 12.65 15.42
N GLU A 197 17.63 12.15 16.12
CA GLU A 197 18.98 11.97 15.56
C GLU A 197 18.99 10.94 14.42
N PHE A 198 18.33 9.80 14.63
CA PHE A 198 18.17 8.75 13.64
C PHE A 198 17.54 9.31 12.36
N TYR A 199 16.31 9.84 12.44
CA TYR A 199 15.61 10.36 11.25
C TYR A 199 16.26 11.62 10.65
N GLY A 200 17.02 12.39 11.43
CA GLY A 200 17.78 13.53 10.92
C GLY A 200 18.95 13.14 10.01
N THR A 201 19.40 11.87 10.08
CA THR A 201 20.53 11.35 9.30
C THR A 201 20.20 10.10 8.48
N PHE A 202 19.00 9.53 8.69
CA PHE A 202 18.51 8.36 7.99
C PHE A 202 18.47 8.58 6.48
N GLN A 203 18.84 7.55 5.74
CA GLN A 203 18.76 7.51 4.27
C GLN A 203 18.16 6.18 3.87
N SER A 204 17.20 6.22 2.95
CA SER A 204 16.56 5.02 2.40
C SER A 204 16.75 5.01 0.88
N PRO A 205 17.99 4.86 0.38
CA PRO A 205 18.31 5.06 -1.03
C PRO A 205 17.53 4.15 -1.98
N VAL A 206 17.15 2.94 -1.56
CA VAL A 206 16.31 2.04 -2.37
C VAL A 206 14.90 2.61 -2.45
N TYR A 207 14.26 2.92 -1.32
CA TYR A 207 12.95 3.58 -1.27
C TYR A 207 12.93 4.91 -2.05
N ASP A 208 13.92 5.79 -1.83
CA ASP A 208 14.03 7.09 -2.49
C ASP A 208 14.18 6.97 -4.02
N SER A 209 14.72 5.83 -4.48
CA SER A 209 14.88 5.52 -5.90
C SER A 209 13.70 4.76 -6.52
N ALA A 210 12.77 4.27 -5.69
CA ALA A 210 11.61 3.53 -6.16
C ALA A 210 10.69 4.43 -7.01
N PRO A 211 9.94 3.86 -7.96
CA PRO A 211 8.89 4.58 -8.67
C PRO A 211 7.94 5.32 -7.71
N GLU A 212 7.58 6.57 -8.02
CA GLU A 212 6.85 7.43 -7.09
C GLU A 212 5.52 6.83 -6.59
N TYR A 213 4.79 6.10 -7.44
CA TYR A 213 3.56 5.45 -7.00
C TYR A 213 3.82 4.38 -5.93
N MET A 214 4.92 3.63 -6.01
CA MET A 214 5.31 2.63 -5.02
C MET A 214 5.69 3.29 -3.70
N GLN A 215 6.37 4.44 -3.73
CA GLN A 215 6.66 5.20 -2.52
C GLN A 215 5.38 5.55 -1.77
N GLN A 216 4.37 6.04 -2.49
CA GLN A 216 3.06 6.34 -1.88
C GLN A 216 2.36 5.08 -1.41
N ASP A 217 2.36 4.01 -2.21
CA ASP A 217 1.69 2.75 -1.91
C ASP A 217 2.26 2.07 -0.66
N PHE A 218 3.58 2.04 -0.50
CA PHE A 218 4.22 1.49 0.70
C PHE A 218 3.84 2.22 1.98
N LEU A 219 3.50 3.52 1.89
CA LEU A 219 3.10 4.32 3.05
C LEU A 219 1.58 4.33 3.28
N PHE A 220 0.78 3.88 2.31
CA PHE A 220 -0.68 3.87 2.39
C PHE A 220 -1.22 3.20 3.66
N PRO A 221 -0.86 1.94 3.99
CA PRO A 221 -1.43 1.26 5.16
C PRO A 221 -1.02 1.91 6.49
N TYR A 222 0.16 2.56 6.55
CA TYR A 222 0.62 3.29 7.74
C TYR A 222 -0.04 4.67 7.90
N GLN A 223 -0.33 5.35 6.80
CA GLN A 223 -0.90 6.71 6.82
C GLN A 223 -2.42 6.66 6.83
N GLN A 224 -3.01 6.14 5.75
CA GLN A 224 -4.46 6.10 5.58
C GLN A 224 -5.09 5.06 6.50
N GLY A 225 -4.43 3.91 6.68
CA GLY A 225 -4.87 2.91 7.66
C GLY A 225 -4.91 3.45 9.09
N LYS A 226 -3.89 4.22 9.50
CA LYS A 226 -3.89 4.88 10.81
C LYS A 226 -5.01 5.93 10.93
N ASP A 227 -5.24 6.73 9.91
CA ASP A 227 -6.31 7.72 9.92
C ASP A 227 -7.69 7.04 10.03
N PHE A 228 -7.88 5.91 9.33
CA PHE A 228 -9.05 5.03 9.46
C PHE A 228 -9.22 4.49 10.89
N VAL A 229 -8.19 3.89 11.47
CA VAL A 229 -8.25 3.33 12.84
C VAL A 229 -8.47 4.44 13.88
N ARG A 230 -7.77 5.57 13.74
CA ARG A 230 -7.96 6.72 14.61
C ARG A 230 -9.40 7.24 14.57
N PHE A 231 -10.00 7.30 13.38
CA PHE A 231 -11.40 7.69 13.21
C PHE A 231 -12.35 6.77 14.00
N LEU A 232 -12.10 5.46 14.02
CA LEU A 232 -12.87 4.49 14.81
C LEU A 232 -12.60 4.67 16.32
N TYR A 233 -11.33 4.77 16.70
CA TYR A 233 -10.90 4.96 18.09
C TYR A 233 -11.51 6.23 18.72
N GLU A 234 -11.54 7.34 18.00
CA GLU A 234 -12.14 8.60 18.50
C GLU A 234 -13.66 8.50 18.75
N ARG A 235 -14.33 7.52 18.13
CA ARG A 235 -15.79 7.30 18.27
C ARG A 235 -16.16 6.36 19.40
N GLY A 236 -15.34 5.35 19.66
CA GLY A 236 -15.69 4.30 20.62
C GLY A 236 -14.51 3.60 21.28
N GLY A 237 -13.30 4.18 21.21
CA GLY A 237 -12.08 3.57 21.71
C GLY A 237 -11.75 2.26 21.01
N TRP A 238 -10.99 1.41 21.69
CA TRP A 238 -10.59 0.10 21.15
C TRP A 238 -11.76 -0.85 20.88
N GLU A 239 -12.87 -0.75 21.62
CA GLU A 239 -14.06 -1.56 21.32
C GLU A 239 -14.57 -1.35 19.89
N MET A 240 -14.47 -0.13 19.36
CA MET A 240 -14.87 0.19 17.99
C MET A 240 -13.86 -0.32 16.95
N VAL A 241 -12.57 -0.31 17.29
CA VAL A 241 -11.50 -0.88 16.45
C VAL A 241 -11.63 -2.41 16.41
N ASP A 242 -11.86 -3.06 17.56
CA ASP A 242 -12.07 -4.50 17.67
C ASP A 242 -13.32 -4.96 16.90
N ALA A 243 -14.36 -4.12 16.87
CA ALA A 243 -15.54 -4.37 16.04
C ALA A 243 -15.22 -4.38 14.54
N ALA A 244 -14.22 -3.61 14.08
CA ALA A 244 -13.79 -3.61 12.69
C ALA A 244 -13.11 -4.92 12.28
N TYR A 245 -12.41 -5.60 13.20
CA TYR A 245 -11.91 -6.96 12.97
C TYR A 245 -13.01 -8.02 12.84
N GLN A 246 -14.25 -7.71 13.23
CA GLN A 246 -15.42 -8.57 13.00
C GLN A 246 -16.20 -8.17 11.73
N THR A 247 -16.03 -6.94 11.26
CA THR A 247 -16.70 -6.39 10.08
C THR A 247 -15.66 -5.80 9.14
N LEU A 248 -14.77 -6.63 8.59
CA LEU A 248 -13.57 -6.15 7.90
C LEU A 248 -13.87 -5.18 6.75
N PRO A 249 -13.02 -4.15 6.54
CA PRO A 249 -13.12 -3.29 5.36
C PRO A 249 -12.88 -4.11 4.09
N GLN A 250 -13.54 -3.73 3.00
CA GLN A 250 -13.60 -4.51 1.75
C GLN A 250 -12.89 -3.85 0.57
N SER A 251 -12.53 -2.57 0.69
CA SER A 251 -11.87 -1.79 -0.36
C SER A 251 -11.01 -0.67 0.22
N THR A 252 -10.08 -0.17 -0.59
CA THR A 252 -9.26 1.00 -0.25
C THR A 252 -10.09 2.27 -0.10
N GLU A 253 -11.23 2.37 -0.79
CA GLU A 253 -12.22 3.45 -0.60
C GLU A 253 -12.72 3.55 0.85
N GLN A 254 -13.03 2.41 1.48
CA GLN A 254 -13.47 2.41 2.88
C GLN A 254 -12.37 2.89 3.85
N ILE A 255 -11.10 2.69 3.50
CA ILE A 255 -9.96 3.19 4.26
C ILE A 255 -9.80 4.69 4.07
N LEU A 256 -9.94 5.18 2.84
CA LEU A 256 -9.85 6.60 2.49
C LEU A 256 -11.02 7.43 3.04
N HIS A 257 -12.21 6.84 3.13
CA HIS A 257 -13.45 7.48 3.58
C HIS A 257 -14.07 6.74 4.78
N PRO A 258 -13.42 6.79 5.96
CA PRO A 258 -13.83 6.01 7.14
C PRO A 258 -15.25 6.33 7.63
N GLU A 259 -15.82 7.48 7.25
CA GLU A 259 -17.21 7.84 7.56
C GLU A 259 -18.27 7.08 6.76
N ARG A 260 -17.86 6.38 5.70
CA ARG A 260 -18.74 5.58 4.85
C ARG A 260 -18.64 4.08 5.17
N TYR A 261 -17.58 3.67 5.86
CA TYR A 261 -17.43 2.32 6.39
C TYR A 261 -18.45 2.03 7.52
N PRO A 262 -19.07 0.83 7.55
CA PRO A 262 -18.89 -0.30 6.63
C PRO A 262 -19.91 -0.34 5.47
N ASP A 263 -20.80 0.65 5.39
CA ASP A 263 -21.99 0.60 4.54
C ASP A 263 -21.69 0.76 3.04
N ASP A 264 -20.57 1.42 2.71
CA ASP A 264 -20.14 1.67 1.34
C ASP A 264 -19.35 0.50 0.76
N THR A 265 -20.08 -0.55 0.36
CA THR A 265 -19.48 -1.80 -0.12
C THR A 265 -19.22 -1.75 -1.63
N PRO A 266 -18.05 -2.19 -2.12
CA PRO A 266 -17.74 -2.16 -3.54
C PRO A 266 -18.71 -3.01 -4.37
N VAL A 267 -19.14 -2.47 -5.51
CA VAL A 267 -19.97 -3.14 -6.51
C VAL A 267 -19.10 -4.09 -7.32
N ALA A 268 -19.48 -5.37 -7.37
CA ALA A 268 -18.81 -6.36 -8.20
C ALA A 268 -18.97 -6.03 -9.70
N VAL A 269 -17.85 -5.84 -10.38
CA VAL A 269 -17.77 -5.66 -11.84
C VAL A 269 -17.13 -6.88 -12.47
N THR A 270 -17.62 -7.31 -13.64
CA THR A 270 -17.04 -8.44 -14.37
C THR A 270 -16.66 -8.04 -15.78
N VAL A 271 -15.41 -8.32 -16.16
CA VAL A 271 -14.95 -8.13 -17.53
C VAL A 271 -15.02 -9.47 -18.29
N PRO A 272 -15.75 -9.56 -19.42
CA PRO A 272 -15.78 -10.78 -20.22
C PRO A 272 -14.43 -11.07 -20.87
N ASP A 273 -14.11 -12.35 -21.09
CA ASP A 273 -12.91 -12.72 -21.82
C ASP A 273 -13.02 -12.30 -23.30
N VAL A 274 -12.16 -11.36 -23.69
CA VAL A 274 -12.06 -10.84 -25.06
C VAL A 274 -10.91 -11.47 -25.85
N ARG A 275 -10.22 -12.49 -25.30
CA ARG A 275 -9.04 -13.09 -25.93
C ARG A 275 -9.30 -13.53 -27.36
N ALA A 276 -10.46 -14.13 -27.63
CA ALA A 276 -10.83 -14.61 -28.97
C ALA A 276 -11.02 -13.50 -30.02
N LEU A 277 -11.11 -12.23 -29.59
CA LEU A 277 -11.22 -11.05 -30.45
C LEU A 277 -9.85 -10.48 -30.82
N LEU A 278 -8.81 -10.83 -30.07
CA LEU A 278 -7.43 -10.39 -30.30
C LEU A 278 -6.73 -11.28 -31.34
N PRO A 279 -5.69 -10.77 -32.03
CA PRO A 279 -4.92 -11.56 -32.97
C PRO A 279 -4.36 -12.88 -32.38
N ASP A 280 -4.02 -13.81 -33.26
CA ASP A 280 -3.46 -15.10 -32.85
C ASP A 280 -2.18 -14.91 -32.01
N GLY A 281 -2.02 -15.75 -30.98
CA GLY A 281 -0.83 -15.76 -30.12
C GLY A 281 -0.77 -14.76 -28.96
N TRP A 282 -1.65 -13.75 -28.91
CA TRP A 282 -1.82 -12.93 -27.69
C TRP A 282 -2.10 -13.80 -26.44
N ARG A 283 -1.86 -13.28 -25.24
CA ARG A 283 -2.21 -13.97 -23.98
C ARG A 283 -2.74 -12.98 -22.96
N GLN A 284 -3.61 -13.43 -22.07
CA GLN A 284 -3.95 -12.68 -20.86
C GLN A 284 -2.72 -12.75 -19.95
N VAL A 285 -2.30 -11.61 -19.41
CA VAL A 285 -1.24 -11.54 -18.40
C VAL A 285 -1.85 -11.40 -17.01
N ASP A 286 -2.99 -10.73 -16.90
CA ASP A 286 -3.57 -10.42 -15.60
C ASP A 286 -5.05 -10.03 -15.68
N GLU A 287 -5.75 -10.17 -14.56
CA GLU A 287 -7.08 -9.65 -14.30
C GLU A 287 -7.23 -9.28 -12.81
N GLY A 288 -7.96 -8.21 -12.51
CA GLY A 288 -8.10 -7.78 -11.12
C GLY A 288 -8.97 -6.55 -10.95
N VAL A 289 -8.83 -5.93 -9.77
CA VAL A 289 -9.48 -4.68 -9.39
C VAL A 289 -8.40 -3.63 -9.13
N MET A 290 -8.59 -2.41 -9.62
CA MET A 290 -7.70 -1.28 -9.39
C MET A 290 -8.01 -0.59 -8.06
N GLY A 291 -9.29 -0.32 -7.77
CA GLY A 291 -9.67 0.39 -6.55
C GLY A 291 -9.52 1.90 -6.64
N GLU A 292 -10.05 2.61 -5.64
CA GLU A 292 -9.91 4.06 -5.53
C GLU A 292 -8.44 4.48 -5.40
N TRP A 293 -7.69 3.80 -4.53
CA TRP A 293 -6.31 4.17 -4.23
C TRP A 293 -5.38 4.08 -5.45
N TYR A 294 -5.37 2.96 -6.17
CA TYR A 294 -4.53 2.88 -7.37
C TYR A 294 -5.08 3.75 -8.52
N THR A 295 -6.38 4.02 -8.58
CA THR A 295 -6.92 5.00 -9.52
C THR A 295 -6.35 6.39 -9.25
N TYR A 296 -6.28 6.80 -7.99
CA TYR A 296 -5.59 8.03 -7.57
C TYR A 296 -4.09 8.00 -7.94
N LEU A 297 -3.39 6.91 -7.62
CA LEU A 297 -1.96 6.77 -7.92
C LEU A 297 -1.66 6.82 -9.42
N MET A 298 -2.49 6.20 -10.25
CA MET A 298 -2.35 6.23 -11.71
C MET A 298 -2.37 7.66 -12.23
N LEU A 299 -3.31 8.47 -11.71
CA LEU A 299 -3.53 9.84 -12.16
C LEU A 299 -2.47 10.82 -11.62
N SER A 300 -1.95 10.61 -10.40
CA SER A 300 -1.04 11.57 -9.74
C SER A 300 0.44 11.16 -9.81
N TYR A 301 0.76 9.86 -9.73
CA TYR A 301 2.13 9.35 -9.55
C TYR A 301 2.58 8.35 -10.62
N GLY A 302 1.81 8.14 -11.68
CA GLY A 302 2.23 7.32 -12.83
C GLY A 302 3.58 7.77 -13.41
N ARG A 303 4.31 6.86 -14.08
CA ARG A 303 5.68 7.11 -14.58
C ARG A 303 5.78 8.28 -15.56
N ASP A 304 4.72 8.53 -16.32
CA ASP A 304 4.70 9.52 -17.37
C ASP A 304 4.37 10.90 -16.78
N GLY A 305 5.39 11.63 -16.31
CA GLY A 305 5.23 12.91 -15.61
C GLY A 305 4.39 13.97 -16.35
N VAL A 306 4.35 13.93 -17.68
CA VAL A 306 3.49 14.81 -18.50
C VAL A 306 2.00 14.48 -18.39
N ALA A 307 1.66 13.23 -18.09
CA ALA A 307 0.29 12.75 -17.95
C ALA A 307 -0.27 12.90 -16.52
N ARG A 308 0.60 13.15 -15.54
CA ARG A 308 0.21 13.37 -14.15
C ARG A 308 -0.71 14.57 -13.99
N GLN A 309 -1.63 14.44 -13.05
CA GLN A 309 -2.53 15.48 -12.59
C GLN A 309 -2.04 15.95 -11.21
N SER A 310 -2.57 17.08 -10.73
CA SER A 310 -2.30 17.45 -9.34
C SER A 310 -2.97 16.47 -8.38
N GLU A 311 -2.40 16.27 -7.19
CA GLU A 311 -2.95 15.35 -6.18
C GLU A 311 -4.44 15.65 -5.88
N GLY A 312 -4.81 16.93 -5.73
CA GLY A 312 -6.20 17.31 -5.50
C GLY A 312 -7.14 17.03 -6.68
N GLU A 313 -6.67 17.17 -7.93
CA GLU A 313 -7.46 16.77 -9.10
C GLU A 313 -7.58 15.26 -9.24
N ALA A 314 -6.52 14.52 -8.90
CA ALA A 314 -6.52 13.07 -8.94
C ALA A 314 -7.43 12.47 -7.86
N ALA A 315 -7.37 13.00 -6.63
CA ALA A 315 -8.22 12.58 -5.52
C ALA A 315 -9.70 12.83 -5.83
N ALA A 316 -10.06 14.04 -6.28
CA ALA A 316 -11.43 14.35 -6.68
C ALA A 316 -11.92 13.54 -7.88
N ALA A 317 -11.02 13.02 -8.72
CA ALA A 317 -11.37 12.18 -9.86
C ALA A 317 -11.45 10.69 -9.50
N ALA A 318 -10.83 10.27 -8.39
CA ALA A 318 -10.88 8.89 -7.89
C ALA A 318 -12.01 8.71 -6.87
N GLU A 319 -12.40 9.77 -6.15
CA GLU A 319 -13.49 9.75 -5.19
C GLU A 319 -14.83 9.33 -5.83
N GLY A 320 -15.61 8.52 -5.10
CA GLY A 320 -16.89 7.96 -5.57
C GLY A 320 -16.71 6.77 -6.50
N TRP A 321 -15.53 6.14 -6.45
CA TRP A 321 -15.27 4.85 -7.07
C TRP A 321 -16.24 3.83 -6.50
N GLY A 322 -17.14 3.28 -7.31
CA GLY A 322 -18.11 2.30 -6.80
C GLY A 322 -17.68 0.85 -7.00
N GLY A 323 -16.61 0.58 -7.73
CA GLY A 323 -16.18 -0.76 -8.13
C GLY A 323 -15.59 -0.79 -9.54
N ASP A 324 -14.64 -1.69 -9.78
CA ASP A 324 -14.08 -1.89 -11.12
C ASP A 324 -13.62 -3.33 -11.36
N ALA A 325 -13.29 -3.63 -12.61
CA ALA A 325 -12.48 -4.77 -12.97
C ALA A 325 -11.68 -4.49 -14.23
N TYR A 326 -10.51 -5.10 -14.35
CA TYR A 326 -9.67 -5.03 -15.54
C TYR A 326 -9.22 -6.40 -16.04
N ARG A 327 -8.84 -6.42 -17.32
CA ARG A 327 -8.05 -7.49 -17.94
C ARG A 327 -6.98 -6.92 -18.86
N VAL A 328 -5.76 -7.43 -18.72
CA VAL A 328 -4.63 -7.05 -19.58
C VAL A 328 -4.20 -8.23 -20.42
N TYR A 329 -3.94 -7.95 -21.70
CA TYR A 329 -3.44 -8.91 -22.67
C TYR A 329 -2.22 -8.33 -23.38
N VAL A 330 -1.28 -9.19 -23.79
CA VAL A 330 -0.08 -8.78 -24.54
C VAL A 330 0.09 -9.57 -25.84
N SER A 331 0.74 -8.94 -26.82
CA SER A 331 1.14 -9.58 -28.08
C SER A 331 2.24 -10.64 -27.84
N PRO A 332 2.48 -11.56 -28.78
CA PRO A 332 3.54 -12.58 -28.65
C PRO A 332 4.96 -12.03 -28.45
N ASP A 333 5.23 -10.81 -28.92
CA ASP A 333 6.50 -10.10 -28.76
C ASP A 333 6.48 -9.07 -27.64
N GLU A 334 5.33 -8.97 -26.93
CA GLU A 334 5.08 -8.09 -25.79
C GLU A 334 5.32 -6.59 -26.09
N GLN A 335 5.34 -6.21 -27.37
CA GLN A 335 5.46 -4.81 -27.81
C GLN A 335 4.13 -4.07 -27.83
N GLN A 336 3.01 -4.80 -27.81
CA GLN A 336 1.66 -4.24 -27.75
C GLN A 336 0.89 -4.89 -26.61
N PHE A 337 -0.02 -4.12 -26.03
CA PHE A 337 -0.99 -4.61 -25.06
C PHE A 337 -2.42 -4.23 -25.46
N ALA A 338 -3.37 -4.94 -24.89
CA ALA A 338 -4.79 -4.64 -24.94
C ALA A 338 -5.31 -4.63 -23.51
N LEU A 339 -6.17 -3.67 -23.22
CA LEU A 339 -6.70 -3.42 -21.89
C LEU A 339 -8.22 -3.33 -22.01
N VAL A 340 -8.91 -3.97 -21.08
CA VAL A 340 -10.28 -3.63 -20.73
C VAL A 340 -10.27 -3.17 -19.30
N PHE A 341 -10.73 -1.95 -19.02
CA PHE A 341 -10.95 -1.45 -17.67
C PHE A 341 -12.37 -0.92 -17.57
N ASP A 342 -13.21 -1.63 -16.81
CA ASP A 342 -14.63 -1.35 -16.63
C ASP A 342 -14.86 -0.86 -15.21
N THR A 343 -15.37 0.36 -15.07
CA THR A 343 -15.51 1.04 -13.78
C THR A 343 -16.97 1.44 -13.59
N THR A 344 -17.47 1.32 -12.37
CA THR A 344 -18.75 1.84 -11.92
C THR A 344 -18.49 2.87 -10.83
N TRP A 345 -19.28 3.94 -10.83
CA TRP A 345 -19.15 5.06 -9.91
C TRP A 345 -20.46 5.26 -9.16
N ASP A 346 -20.39 5.82 -7.95
CA ASP A 346 -21.54 6.08 -7.09
C ASP A 346 -22.59 6.93 -7.78
N THR A 347 -22.13 7.96 -8.50
CA THR A 347 -23.00 8.81 -9.27
C THR A 347 -22.46 9.06 -10.68
N THR A 348 -23.36 9.50 -11.56
CA THR A 348 -22.97 9.99 -12.89
C THR A 348 -22.04 11.20 -12.80
N ARG A 349 -22.07 11.95 -11.70
CA ARG A 349 -21.15 13.08 -11.50
C ARG A 349 -19.73 12.59 -11.30
N ASP A 350 -19.53 11.60 -10.45
CA ASP A 350 -18.20 11.05 -10.12
C ASP A 350 -17.60 10.39 -11.37
N ALA A 351 -18.41 9.61 -12.11
CA ALA A 351 -18.02 9.07 -13.42
C ALA A 351 -17.60 10.17 -14.42
N ASN A 352 -18.25 11.33 -14.41
CA ASN A 352 -17.86 12.46 -15.25
C ASN A 352 -16.53 13.07 -14.78
N GLU A 353 -16.33 13.26 -13.49
CA GLU A 353 -15.10 13.81 -12.90
C GLU A 353 -13.90 12.90 -13.25
N PHE A 354 -14.03 11.59 -13.06
CA PHE A 354 -13.05 10.61 -13.52
C PHE A 354 -12.82 10.67 -15.04
N ARG A 355 -13.88 10.62 -15.84
CA ARG A 355 -13.79 10.64 -17.31
C ARG A 355 -12.95 11.83 -17.81
N HIS A 356 -13.23 13.05 -17.34
CA HIS A 356 -12.51 14.24 -17.82
C HIS A 356 -11.01 14.16 -17.49
N THR A 357 -10.68 13.64 -16.32
CA THR A 357 -9.29 13.50 -15.87
C THR A 357 -8.57 12.36 -16.61
N LEU A 358 -9.23 11.22 -16.79
CA LEU A 358 -8.73 10.09 -17.58
C LEU A 358 -8.52 10.47 -19.06
N GLN A 359 -9.41 11.26 -19.66
CA GLN A 359 -9.22 11.77 -21.03
C GLN A 359 -7.95 12.61 -21.18
N ARG A 360 -7.65 13.46 -20.19
CA ARG A 360 -6.41 14.24 -20.16
C ARG A 360 -5.20 13.32 -20.00
N TYR A 361 -5.28 12.37 -19.07
CA TYR A 361 -4.24 11.37 -18.84
C TYR A 361 -3.92 10.58 -20.12
N ILE A 362 -4.92 9.97 -20.77
CA ILE A 362 -4.77 9.20 -22.02
C ILE A 362 -4.15 10.07 -23.12
N SER A 363 -4.70 11.26 -23.35
CA SER A 363 -4.23 12.13 -24.45
C SER A 363 -2.76 12.51 -24.27
N ARG A 364 -2.33 12.80 -23.04
CA ARG A 364 -0.94 13.19 -22.75
C ARG A 364 0.01 11.99 -22.74
N ARG A 365 -0.39 10.87 -22.13
CA ARG A 365 0.44 9.66 -22.03
C ARG A 365 0.73 9.03 -23.39
N PHE A 366 -0.31 8.89 -24.22
CA PHE A 366 -0.17 8.24 -25.53
C PHE A 366 0.15 9.22 -26.66
N ASN A 367 0.40 10.50 -26.34
CA ASN A 367 0.57 11.59 -27.31
C ASN A 367 -0.52 11.56 -28.41
N ALA A 368 -1.75 11.29 -27.99
CA ALA A 368 -2.81 10.90 -28.90
C ALA A 368 -3.81 12.03 -29.11
N SER A 369 -4.32 12.15 -30.34
CA SER A 369 -5.34 13.14 -30.69
C SER A 369 -6.73 12.48 -30.72
N THR A 370 -7.73 13.20 -30.21
CA THR A 370 -9.11 12.73 -30.24
C THR A 370 -9.61 12.63 -31.68
N GLN A 371 -10.14 11.48 -32.06
CA GLN A 371 -10.80 11.25 -33.34
C GLN A 371 -12.30 11.01 -33.11
N ASN A 372 -13.15 11.65 -33.92
CA ASN A 372 -14.61 11.41 -34.00
C ASN A 372 -15.29 11.16 -32.64
N ALA A 373 -15.37 12.18 -31.80
CA ALA A 373 -16.11 12.12 -30.54
C ALA A 373 -17.63 12.08 -30.81
N GLY A 374 -18.30 11.04 -30.31
CA GLY A 374 -19.74 11.11 -30.02
C GLY A 374 -19.96 11.67 -28.61
N GLU A 375 -21.21 11.92 -28.21
CA GLU A 375 -21.51 12.42 -26.86
C GLU A 375 -21.08 11.45 -25.74
N SER A 376 -20.96 10.15 -26.04
CA SER A 376 -20.68 9.09 -25.06
C SER A 376 -19.50 8.18 -25.42
N ALA A 377 -18.75 8.49 -26.48
CA ALA A 377 -17.62 7.68 -26.94
C ALA A 377 -16.50 8.54 -27.53
N TRP A 378 -15.26 8.24 -27.15
CA TRP A 378 -14.06 8.94 -27.62
C TRP A 378 -13.03 7.94 -28.09
N ALA A 379 -12.31 8.27 -29.16
CA ALA A 379 -11.26 7.44 -29.69
C ALA A 379 -9.94 8.20 -29.87
N TRP A 380 -8.83 7.52 -29.67
CA TRP A 380 -7.49 8.04 -29.86
C TRP A 380 -6.60 7.03 -30.59
N GLU A 381 -5.67 7.55 -31.39
CA GLU A 381 -4.65 6.77 -32.08
C GLU A 381 -3.28 7.32 -31.66
N GLY A 382 -2.44 6.47 -31.06
CA GLY A 382 -1.13 6.83 -30.53
C GLY A 382 0.03 6.43 -31.47
N GLU A 383 1.20 7.05 -31.30
CA GLU A 383 2.38 6.80 -32.15
C GLU A 383 2.93 5.37 -32.06
N ALA A 384 2.69 4.66 -30.95
CA ALA A 384 3.18 3.30 -30.71
C ALA A 384 2.32 2.20 -31.35
N GLY A 385 1.23 2.56 -32.06
CA GLY A 385 0.30 1.60 -32.63
C GLY A 385 -0.66 1.03 -31.59
N GLY A 386 -1.88 1.56 -31.59
CA GLY A 386 -2.97 1.12 -30.72
C GLY A 386 -4.16 2.06 -30.85
N TYR A 387 -5.36 1.51 -30.70
CA TYR A 387 -6.62 2.24 -30.74
C TYR A 387 -7.23 2.26 -29.34
N ILE A 388 -7.37 3.45 -28.77
CA ILE A 388 -7.89 3.64 -27.43
C ILE A 388 -9.32 4.14 -27.56
N THR A 389 -10.24 3.57 -26.79
CA THR A 389 -11.61 4.10 -26.71
C THR A 389 -12.05 4.25 -25.27
N LEU A 390 -12.89 5.25 -25.04
CA LEU A 390 -13.54 5.48 -23.77
C LEU A 390 -15.05 5.55 -24.01
N HIS A 391 -15.82 4.77 -23.27
CA HIS A 391 -17.28 4.70 -23.40
C HIS A 391 -17.94 4.95 -22.06
N GLN A 392 -18.92 5.84 -22.00
CA GLN A 392 -19.69 6.08 -20.78
C GLN A 392 -21.18 5.79 -20.98
N VAL A 393 -21.79 5.10 -20.03
CA VAL A 393 -23.23 4.93 -19.90
C VAL A 393 -23.61 5.18 -18.44
N ASP A 394 -24.33 6.27 -18.18
CA ASP A 394 -24.67 6.72 -16.83
C ASP A 394 -23.43 6.84 -15.93
N SER A 395 -23.35 6.08 -14.84
CA SER A 395 -22.20 6.02 -13.92
C SER A 395 -21.18 4.93 -14.25
N ARG A 396 -21.33 4.21 -15.36
CA ARG A 396 -20.34 3.22 -15.84
C ARG A 396 -19.43 3.81 -16.90
N LEU A 397 -18.13 3.60 -16.78
CA LEU A 397 -17.11 4.02 -17.73
C LEU A 397 -16.19 2.86 -18.10
N VAL A 398 -16.02 2.63 -19.41
CA VAL A 398 -15.17 1.57 -19.96
C VAL A 398 -14.02 2.18 -20.77
N TRP A 399 -12.78 1.96 -20.32
CA TRP A 399 -11.55 2.27 -21.04
C TRP A 399 -11.02 1.03 -21.75
N LEU A 400 -10.92 1.09 -23.08
CA LEU A 400 -10.37 0.03 -23.91
C LEU A 400 -9.08 0.48 -24.57
N VAL A 401 -8.08 -0.40 -24.61
CA VAL A 401 -6.91 -0.31 -25.49
C VAL A 401 -6.90 -1.56 -26.35
N ALA A 402 -6.74 -1.41 -27.66
CA ALA A 402 -6.72 -2.50 -28.62
C ALA A 402 -5.62 -2.27 -29.68
N PRO A 403 -5.16 -3.32 -30.40
CA PRO A 403 -4.13 -3.16 -31.44
C PRO A 403 -4.61 -2.31 -32.62
N ASP A 404 -5.91 -2.34 -32.92
CA ASP A 404 -6.51 -1.57 -34.00
C ASP A 404 -7.99 -1.23 -33.73
N LYS A 405 -8.54 -0.37 -34.58
CA LYS A 405 -9.92 0.10 -34.48
C LYS A 405 -10.96 -1.03 -34.59
N ALA A 406 -10.75 -1.99 -35.49
CA ALA A 406 -11.73 -3.07 -35.70
C ALA A 406 -11.84 -3.97 -34.46
N THR A 407 -10.69 -4.22 -33.82
CA THR A 407 -10.58 -4.98 -32.58
C THR A 407 -11.23 -4.22 -31.42
N ALA A 408 -10.97 -2.92 -31.26
CA ALA A 408 -11.64 -2.10 -30.25
C ALA A 408 -13.17 -2.09 -30.42
N GLU A 409 -13.65 -1.95 -31.65
CA GLU A 409 -15.10 -1.99 -31.94
C GLU A 409 -15.70 -3.35 -31.57
N ALA A 410 -15.02 -4.46 -31.88
CA ALA A 410 -15.45 -5.81 -31.50
C ALA A 410 -15.45 -6.02 -29.99
N MET A 411 -14.41 -5.58 -29.28
CA MET A 411 -14.33 -5.61 -27.81
C MET A 411 -15.49 -4.84 -27.19
N TRP A 412 -15.74 -3.61 -27.67
CA TRP A 412 -16.89 -2.83 -27.19
C TRP A 412 -18.23 -3.53 -27.45
N GLN A 413 -18.43 -4.18 -28.60
CA GLN A 413 -19.67 -4.95 -28.84
C GLN A 413 -19.87 -6.09 -27.84
N ALA A 414 -18.79 -6.72 -27.38
CA ALA A 414 -18.84 -7.80 -26.39
C ALA A 414 -19.15 -7.28 -24.97
N ILE A 415 -18.65 -6.09 -24.62
CA ILE A 415 -18.68 -5.54 -23.25
C ILE A 415 -19.90 -4.62 -22.99
N LYS A 416 -20.42 -3.95 -24.03
CA LYS A 416 -21.49 -2.95 -23.89
C LYS A 416 -22.83 -3.51 -23.39
N SER A 417 -23.00 -4.83 -23.45
CA SER A 417 -24.22 -5.48 -22.96
C SER A 417 -24.07 -5.66 -21.45
N PRO A 418 -25.02 -5.16 -20.64
CA PRO A 418 -24.94 -5.21 -19.18
C PRO A 418 -25.01 -6.64 -18.63
#